data_AF-A0A7X3RIP4-F1
#
_entry.id   AF-A0A7X3RIP4-F1
#
_cell.length_a   1.000
_cell.length_b   1.000
_cell.length_c   1.000
_cell.angle_alpha   90.00
_cell.angle_beta   90.00
_cell.angle_gamma   90.00
#
_symmetry.space_group_name_H-M   'P 1'
#
loop_
_entity.id
_entity.type
_entity.pdbx_description
1 polymer ?
#
loop_
_entity_poly.entity_id
_entity_poly.type
_entity_poly.pdbx_seq_one_letter_code
_entity_poly.pdbx_strand_id
1 'polypeptide(L)'
;MEVRMRSPNIILMMCDDLGYGDVGFNGNEIIKTPNLDSLARNGTRFTRFYAGGPVCSPTRGTCLTGRHYFRYGITHANRGHLPAQEMTLARMLKSFGYTTGHFGKWHLGTLDPNYSGKPNRDPARNYAPPWERDYDASFATEYAVPTWDPAVGVQSGGRRSDRPWASPYYENGKLATENLKGCDSRVLMDRAIAFIEQTLEKGEPFFTTIWFHAPHTPVFAGPEYRKMYAEYSENEQHYYGCITAIDDQVGRLYHTLAAWGVSQNTMIWFCSDNGPEGRTGQEGRNRGSTGGLRGRKRSLFDGGVGVPAFLHWPGHADPGRVVEMPCSTLDYFPTIAETLQFEMPDNRPIDGISLLPTIEGDITERPTPIPYRFHSGENAMFHAPTIAMMDNRYKCLTNLSGDGSEDLCFDMIEDRAETVNLADEQRERLAQTRKSLRQWLNSCKVSHNGGDYNEAFEPVAPFEDVTGDWLSRGKGN
;
A
#
# COMPACT_ATOMS: atom_id res chain seq x y z
N MET A 1 32.37 -19.27 16.48
CA MET A 1 31.65 -18.02 16.76
C MET A 1 30.51 -17.98 15.77
N GLU A 2 29.27 -18.16 16.20
CA GLU A 2 28.12 -17.82 15.36
C GLU A 2 28.25 -16.34 15.01
N VAL A 3 28.39 -16.04 13.73
CA VAL A 3 28.22 -14.68 13.25
C VAL A 3 26.75 -14.38 13.50
N ARG A 4 26.43 -13.66 14.58
CA ARG A 4 25.12 -13.02 14.71
C ARG A 4 24.94 -12.23 13.43
N MET A 5 23.98 -12.61 12.59
CA MET A 5 23.58 -11.76 11.46
C MET A 5 23.31 -10.38 12.03
N ARG A 6 24.02 -9.37 11.54
CA ARG A 6 23.74 -7.99 11.90
C ARG A 6 22.32 -7.72 11.44
N SER A 7 21.45 -7.25 12.34
CA SER A 7 20.05 -7.00 11.99
C SER A 7 19.99 -6.08 10.76
N PRO A 8 19.22 -6.42 9.71
CA PRO A 8 19.21 -5.63 8.49
C PRO A 8 18.52 -4.29 8.73
N ASN A 9 18.97 -3.23 8.08
CA ASN A 9 18.17 -2.02 7.97
C ASN A 9 16.98 -2.29 7.03
N ILE A 10 15.84 -1.66 7.27
CA ILE A 10 14.60 -1.97 6.53
C ILE A 10 13.97 -0.68 6.01
N ILE A 11 13.69 -0.65 4.71
CA ILE A 11 13.00 0.45 4.03
C ILE A 11 11.79 -0.11 3.28
N LEU A 12 10.60 0.39 3.62
CA LEU A 12 9.37 0.11 2.88
C LEU A 12 8.93 1.36 2.12
N MET A 13 9.10 1.34 0.79
CA MET A 13 8.66 2.41 -0.09
C MET A 13 7.32 2.07 -0.73
N MET A 14 6.39 3.03 -0.71
CA MET A 14 5.04 2.86 -1.25
C MET A 14 4.59 4.12 -1.97
N CYS A 15 4.16 3.98 -3.22
CA CYS A 15 3.50 5.03 -3.98
C CYS A 15 1.99 5.07 -3.71
N ASP A 16 1.35 6.20 -4.05
CA ASP A 16 -0.09 6.43 -3.87
C ASP A 16 -0.75 6.50 -5.25
N ASP A 17 -1.55 5.48 -5.61
CA ASP A 17 -2.18 5.30 -6.93
C ASP A 17 -1.24 5.03 -8.12
N LEU A 18 -0.04 4.51 -7.90
CA LEU A 18 0.83 4.05 -9.00
C LEU A 18 0.28 2.74 -9.59
N GLY A 19 0.01 2.73 -10.89
CA GLY A 19 -0.54 1.57 -11.57
C GLY A 19 0.51 0.51 -11.92
N TYR A 20 0.04 -0.73 -12.10
CA TYR A 20 0.89 -1.86 -12.47
C TYR A 20 1.70 -1.61 -13.74
N GLY A 21 1.13 -0.90 -14.72
CA GLY A 21 1.75 -0.60 -16.01
C GLY A 21 2.44 0.76 -16.08
N ASP A 22 2.72 1.44 -14.96
CA ASP A 22 3.30 2.79 -14.94
C ASP A 22 4.84 2.81 -14.81
N VAL A 23 5.48 1.65 -14.71
CA VAL A 23 6.93 1.53 -14.48
C VAL A 23 7.62 0.68 -15.54
N GLY A 24 8.89 0.98 -15.83
CA GLY A 24 9.68 0.32 -16.87
C GLY A 24 9.88 -1.17 -16.62
N PHE A 25 10.12 -1.56 -15.38
CA PHE A 25 10.26 -2.96 -14.99
C PHE A 25 8.97 -3.79 -15.13
N ASN A 26 7.83 -3.15 -15.42
CA ASN A 26 6.58 -3.81 -15.81
C ASN A 26 6.17 -3.52 -17.27
N GLY A 27 7.10 -3.04 -18.09
CA GLY A 27 6.94 -2.89 -19.54
C GLY A 27 6.49 -1.49 -20.00
N ASN A 28 6.51 -0.47 -19.15
CA ASN A 28 6.24 0.90 -19.61
C ASN A 28 7.45 1.48 -20.35
N GLU A 29 7.28 1.83 -21.63
CA GLU A 29 8.36 2.41 -22.45
C GLU A 29 8.35 3.94 -22.50
N ILE A 30 7.31 4.58 -21.95
CA ILE A 30 7.11 6.03 -22.00
C ILE A 30 7.72 6.69 -20.76
N ILE A 31 7.35 6.20 -19.57
CA ILE A 31 7.72 6.81 -18.28
C ILE A 31 9.13 6.37 -17.90
N LYS A 32 10.04 7.34 -17.82
CA LYS A 32 11.44 7.14 -17.48
C LYS A 32 11.56 6.78 -16.00
N THR A 33 11.88 5.52 -15.73
CA THR A 33 12.08 4.99 -14.37
C THR A 33 13.39 4.18 -14.23
N PRO A 34 14.55 4.71 -14.69
CA PRO A 34 15.79 3.96 -14.75
C PRO A 34 16.32 3.47 -13.39
N ASN A 35 16.06 4.19 -12.29
CA ASN A 35 16.54 3.80 -10.96
C ASN A 35 15.71 2.65 -10.38
N LEU A 36 14.38 2.73 -10.50
CA LEU A 36 13.45 1.66 -10.14
C LEU A 36 13.74 0.40 -10.99
N ASP A 37 13.95 0.57 -12.29
CA ASP A 37 14.30 -0.53 -13.19
C ASP A 37 15.62 -1.18 -12.82
N SER A 38 16.61 -0.38 -12.42
CA SER A 38 17.90 -0.88 -11.96
C SER A 38 17.77 -1.67 -10.65
N LEU A 39 17.04 -1.16 -9.67
CA LEU A 39 16.82 -1.86 -8.40
C LEU A 39 16.03 -3.15 -8.58
N ALA A 40 14.97 -3.12 -9.40
CA ALA A 40 14.19 -4.32 -9.73
C ALA A 40 15.04 -5.37 -10.46
N ARG A 41 15.92 -4.95 -11.38
CA ARG A 41 16.85 -5.85 -12.09
C ARG A 41 17.93 -6.42 -11.16
N ASN A 42 18.39 -5.65 -10.18
CA ASN A 42 19.43 -6.06 -9.24
C ASN A 42 18.86 -6.67 -7.95
N GLY A 43 17.57 -7.03 -7.95
CA GLY A 43 16.91 -7.75 -6.87
C GLY A 43 15.86 -8.71 -7.43
N THR A 44 14.86 -9.01 -6.61
CA THR A 44 13.74 -9.89 -6.94
C THR A 44 12.52 -9.07 -7.35
N ARG A 45 12.01 -9.28 -8.56
CA ARG A 45 10.76 -8.67 -9.06
C ARG A 45 9.58 -9.60 -8.82
N PHE A 46 8.45 -9.06 -8.35
CA PHE A 46 7.21 -9.80 -8.13
C PHE A 46 6.19 -9.43 -9.21
N THR A 47 5.83 -10.38 -10.08
CA THR A 47 4.88 -10.11 -11.17
C THR A 47 3.43 -10.20 -10.70
N ARG A 48 3.17 -10.99 -9.66
CA ARG A 48 1.86 -11.18 -9.01
C ARG A 48 1.90 -10.68 -7.56
N PHE A 49 2.14 -9.38 -7.40
CA PHE A 49 2.12 -8.70 -6.10
C PHE A 49 0.87 -7.85 -5.94
N TYR A 50 0.24 -7.92 -4.78
CA TYR A 50 -1.07 -7.36 -4.55
C TYR A 50 -1.14 -6.49 -3.28
N ALA A 51 -1.72 -5.30 -3.41
CA ALA A 51 -2.11 -4.47 -2.28
C ALA A 51 -3.12 -5.21 -1.38
N GLY A 52 -3.10 -4.92 -0.08
CA GLY A 52 -4.03 -5.51 0.89
C GLY A 52 -5.50 -5.19 0.57
N GLY A 53 -5.77 -4.06 -0.08
CA GLY A 53 -7.08 -3.72 -0.64
C GLY A 53 -6.96 -2.74 -1.81
N PRO A 54 -8.09 -2.37 -2.43
CA PRO A 54 -8.06 -1.53 -3.64
C PRO A 54 -8.09 -0.02 -3.34
N VAL A 55 -7.79 0.40 -2.09
CA VAL A 55 -7.68 1.80 -1.67
C VAL A 55 -6.63 1.99 -0.56
N CYS A 56 -6.10 3.21 -0.46
CA CYS A 56 -4.95 3.62 0.37
C CYS A 56 -4.99 3.27 1.88
N SER A 57 -5.88 3.86 2.69
CA SER A 57 -5.87 3.65 4.16
C SER A 57 -5.93 2.17 4.59
N PRO A 58 -6.85 1.35 4.04
CA PRO A 58 -6.89 -0.09 4.29
C PRO A 58 -5.54 -0.80 4.02
N THR A 59 -4.95 -0.60 2.83
CA THR A 59 -3.66 -1.20 2.48
C THR A 59 -2.53 -0.74 3.40
N ARG A 60 -2.46 0.55 3.74
CA ARG A 60 -1.42 1.10 4.62
C ARG A 60 -1.45 0.48 6.01
N GLY A 61 -2.64 0.28 6.59
CA GLY A 61 -2.78 -0.40 7.87
C GLY A 61 -2.35 -1.86 7.76
N THR A 62 -2.74 -2.51 6.66
CA THR A 62 -2.40 -3.91 6.40
C THR A 62 -0.89 -4.10 6.25
N CYS A 63 -0.22 -3.22 5.52
CA CYS A 63 1.22 -3.18 5.35
C CYS A 63 1.96 -3.15 6.70
N LEU A 64 1.45 -2.36 7.66
CA LEU A 64 2.09 -2.23 8.97
C LEU A 64 1.82 -3.38 9.93
N THR A 65 0.74 -4.16 9.73
CA THR A 65 0.24 -5.10 10.76
C THR A 65 0.24 -6.56 10.30
N GLY A 66 0.37 -6.83 9.00
CA GLY A 66 0.17 -8.15 8.40
C GLY A 66 -1.26 -8.68 8.50
N ARG A 67 -2.19 -7.82 8.92
CA ARG A 67 -3.59 -8.13 9.17
C ARG A 67 -4.44 -7.47 8.12
N HIS A 68 -5.46 -8.17 7.65
CA HIS A 68 -6.43 -7.59 6.76
C HIS A 68 -7.24 -6.54 7.54
N TYR A 69 -7.37 -5.34 6.96
CA TYR A 69 -7.95 -4.15 7.60
C TYR A 69 -9.39 -4.28 8.12
N PHE A 70 -10.11 -5.29 7.67
CA PHE A 70 -11.44 -5.63 8.18
C PHE A 70 -11.41 -6.14 9.63
N ARG A 71 -10.25 -6.60 10.13
CA ARG A 71 -10.07 -7.04 11.52
C ARG A 71 -10.08 -5.89 12.52
N TYR A 72 -9.74 -4.68 12.10
CA TYR A 72 -9.57 -3.54 12.99
C TYR A 72 -10.25 -2.25 12.51
N GLY A 73 -11.08 -2.34 11.46
CA GLY A 73 -12.07 -1.31 11.13
C GLY A 73 -11.62 -0.16 10.21
N ILE A 74 -10.47 -0.27 9.53
CA ILE A 74 -10.06 0.71 8.50
C ILE A 74 -10.51 0.22 7.12
N THR A 75 -11.81 0.21 6.88
CA THR A 75 -12.39 -0.42 5.68
C THR A 75 -12.36 0.47 4.43
N HIS A 76 -12.16 1.78 4.59
CA HIS A 76 -12.13 2.75 3.50
C HIS A 76 -11.17 3.92 3.81
N ALA A 77 -10.81 4.68 2.77
CA ALA A 77 -10.04 5.92 2.93
C ALA A 77 -10.78 6.93 3.81
N ASN A 78 -10.06 7.57 4.74
CA ASN A 78 -10.60 8.52 5.73
C ASN A 78 -11.61 7.95 6.73
N ARG A 79 -11.84 6.63 6.73
CA ARG A 79 -12.68 5.95 7.71
C ARG A 79 -11.82 5.16 8.67
N GLY A 80 -12.05 5.33 9.97
CA GLY A 80 -11.28 4.64 10.97
C GLY A 80 -9.95 5.31 11.28
N HIS A 81 -9.18 4.64 12.13
CA HIS A 81 -7.80 4.95 12.47
C HIS A 81 -7.10 3.67 12.92
N LEU A 82 -5.76 3.66 12.90
CA LEU A 82 -4.94 2.55 13.38
C LEU A 82 -5.07 2.45 14.90
N PRO A 83 -5.64 1.36 15.44
CA PRO A 83 -5.76 1.18 16.88
C PRO A 83 -4.39 1.18 17.56
N ALA A 84 -4.31 1.73 18.76
CA ALA A 84 -3.07 1.71 19.55
C ALA A 84 -2.70 0.29 20.02
N GLN A 85 -3.68 -0.63 20.05
CA GLN A 85 -3.52 -2.03 20.44
C GLN A 85 -2.92 -2.90 19.32
N GLU A 86 -2.87 -2.42 18.08
CA GLU A 86 -2.30 -3.18 16.98
C GLU A 86 -0.79 -3.37 17.14
N MET A 87 -0.29 -4.56 16.80
CA MET A 87 1.15 -4.81 16.71
C MET A 87 1.60 -4.38 15.31
N THR A 88 2.30 -3.25 15.25
CA THR A 88 2.82 -2.71 13.99
C THR A 88 4.27 -3.13 13.78
N LEU A 89 4.74 -3.06 12.54
CA LEU A 89 6.16 -3.19 12.21
C LEU A 89 7.04 -2.27 13.05
N ALA A 90 6.64 -1.01 13.22
CA ALA A 90 7.39 -0.05 14.04
C ALA A 90 7.49 -0.52 15.50
N ARG A 91 6.36 -0.92 16.11
CA ARG A 91 6.34 -1.45 17.48
C ARG A 91 7.21 -2.70 17.64
N MET A 92 7.06 -3.65 16.71
CA MET A 92 7.85 -4.88 16.68
C MET A 92 9.35 -4.55 16.59
N LEU A 93 9.76 -3.72 15.64
CA LEU A 93 11.16 -3.38 15.38
C LEU A 93 11.79 -2.59 16.53
N LYS A 94 11.03 -1.73 17.22
CA LYS A 94 11.50 -1.06 18.45
C LYS A 94 11.88 -2.05 19.54
N SER A 95 11.19 -3.19 19.65
CA SER A 95 11.56 -4.24 20.63
C SER A 95 12.92 -4.88 20.34
N PHE A 96 13.45 -4.73 19.11
CA PHE A 96 14.80 -5.15 18.70
C PHE A 96 15.82 -4.00 18.65
N GLY A 97 15.48 -2.82 19.16
CA GLY A 97 16.39 -1.67 19.23
C GLY A 97 16.55 -0.89 17.91
N TYR A 98 15.59 -1.01 17.00
CA TYR A 98 15.56 -0.17 15.79
C TYR A 98 15.13 1.26 16.12
N THR A 99 15.77 2.25 15.50
CA THR A 99 15.17 3.57 15.35
C THR A 99 14.12 3.54 14.24
N THR A 100 12.93 4.08 14.48
CA THR A 100 11.80 4.00 13.53
C THR A 100 11.44 5.36 12.92
N GLY A 101 11.26 5.42 11.60
CA GLY A 101 10.96 6.65 10.85
C GLY A 101 9.76 6.52 9.90
N HIS A 102 8.85 7.51 9.87
CA HIS A 102 7.74 7.57 8.89
C HIS A 102 7.76 8.87 8.08
N PHE A 103 7.83 8.77 6.75
CA PHE A 103 7.91 9.93 5.86
C PHE A 103 6.81 9.87 4.79
N GLY A 104 5.92 10.87 4.78
CA GLY A 104 4.88 11.05 3.76
C GLY A 104 3.46 10.79 4.25
N LYS A 105 2.58 10.39 3.33
CA LYS A 105 1.14 10.26 3.56
C LYS A 105 0.85 9.22 4.64
N TRP A 106 0.39 9.61 5.82
CA TRP A 106 0.04 8.67 6.89
C TRP A 106 -1.29 7.95 6.60
N HIS A 107 -2.38 8.70 6.54
CA HIS A 107 -3.73 8.23 6.20
C HIS A 107 -4.31 7.11 7.05
N LEU A 108 -3.76 6.89 8.25
CA LEU A 108 -4.23 5.92 9.25
C LEU A 108 -4.75 6.59 10.53
N GLY A 109 -4.95 7.89 10.50
CA GLY A 109 -5.44 8.69 11.62
C GLY A 109 -5.46 10.16 11.24
N THR A 110 -6.11 11.00 12.04
CA THR A 110 -5.84 12.44 12.05
C THR A 110 -4.52 12.70 12.76
N LEU A 111 -3.89 13.81 12.38
CA LEU A 111 -2.59 14.24 12.90
C LEU A 111 -2.71 15.39 13.91
N ASP A 112 -3.90 15.98 14.01
CA ASP A 112 -4.24 17.04 14.94
C ASP A 112 -5.59 16.67 15.57
N PRO A 113 -5.71 16.67 16.91
CA PRO A 113 -6.97 16.30 17.57
C PRO A 113 -8.08 17.34 17.37
N ASN A 114 -7.75 18.52 16.82
CA ASN A 114 -8.70 19.62 16.60
C ASN A 114 -8.91 19.94 15.11
N TYR A 115 -8.17 19.30 14.20
CA TYR A 115 -8.22 19.63 12.78
C TYR A 115 -8.13 18.39 11.88
N SER A 116 -9.03 18.34 10.90
CA SER A 116 -8.89 17.49 9.73
C SER A 116 -9.35 18.28 8.51
N GLY A 117 -8.61 18.16 7.42
CA GLY A 117 -9.03 18.71 6.12
C GLY A 117 -10.15 17.89 5.45
N LYS A 118 -10.64 16.81 6.08
CA LYS A 118 -11.70 15.95 5.56
C LYS A 118 -13.01 16.20 6.30
N PRO A 119 -14.10 16.55 5.60
CA PRO A 119 -15.34 17.02 6.24
C PRO A 119 -16.05 15.99 7.10
N ASN A 120 -15.88 14.69 6.82
CA ASN A 120 -16.57 13.60 7.51
C ASN A 120 -15.66 12.84 8.49
N ARG A 121 -14.61 13.51 8.99
CA ARG A 121 -13.64 12.90 9.90
C ARG A 121 -13.63 13.67 11.21
N ASP A 122 -13.85 12.96 12.31
CA ASP A 122 -13.79 13.51 13.66
C ASP A 122 -12.32 13.54 14.11
N PRO A 123 -11.70 14.73 14.25
CA PRO A 123 -10.27 14.80 14.52
C PRO A 123 -9.86 14.25 15.87
N ALA A 124 -10.67 14.41 16.91
CA ALA A 124 -10.34 13.92 18.24
C ALA A 124 -10.54 12.40 18.31
N ARG A 125 -11.67 11.90 17.78
CA ARG A 125 -11.98 10.47 17.78
C ARG A 125 -11.07 9.67 16.85
N ASN A 126 -10.54 10.26 15.78
CA ASN A 126 -9.69 9.57 14.81
C ASN A 126 -8.21 9.89 14.95
N TYR A 127 -7.82 10.54 16.05
CA TYR A 127 -6.44 10.89 16.33
C TYR A 127 -5.58 9.64 16.52
N ALA A 128 -4.65 9.43 15.60
CA ALA A 128 -3.73 8.29 15.61
C ALA A 128 -2.48 8.62 14.78
N PRO A 129 -1.69 9.62 15.17
CA PRO A 129 -0.54 10.04 14.39
C PRO A 129 0.65 9.07 14.50
N PRO A 130 1.64 9.12 13.58
CA PRO A 130 2.82 8.26 13.61
C PRO A 130 3.61 8.33 14.93
N TRP A 131 3.77 9.53 15.51
CA TRP A 131 4.52 9.74 16.76
C TRP A 131 3.84 9.16 18.01
N GLU A 132 2.60 8.69 17.88
CA GLU A 132 1.90 7.89 18.90
C GLU A 132 1.67 6.44 18.44
N ARG A 133 2.35 6.03 17.36
CA ARG A 133 2.32 4.67 16.78
C ARG A 133 3.74 4.15 16.56
N ASP A 134 4.57 4.38 17.58
CA ASP A 134 5.91 3.80 17.72
C ASP A 134 6.93 4.26 16.67
N TYR A 135 6.71 5.42 16.04
CA TYR A 135 7.73 6.09 15.20
C TYR A 135 8.51 7.14 15.99
N ASP A 136 9.83 6.98 16.08
CA ASP A 136 10.74 7.92 16.75
C ASP A 136 10.90 9.23 15.97
N ALA A 137 10.85 9.14 14.64
CA ALA A 137 10.87 10.29 13.74
C ALA A 137 9.70 10.21 12.74
N SER A 138 9.07 11.34 12.45
CA SER A 138 8.04 11.41 11.43
C SER A 138 7.96 12.77 10.76
N PHE A 139 7.66 12.74 9.47
CA PHE A 139 7.27 13.90 8.67
C PHE A 139 6.08 13.50 7.79
N ALA A 140 4.88 13.89 8.20
CA ALA A 140 3.66 13.25 7.70
C ALA A 140 2.54 14.24 7.38
N THR A 141 1.70 13.88 6.42
CA THR A 141 0.37 14.50 6.24
C THR A 141 -0.72 13.51 6.56
N GLU A 142 -1.90 14.03 6.89
CA GLU A 142 -3.07 13.18 7.13
C GLU A 142 -3.49 12.42 5.86
N TYR A 143 -3.44 13.06 4.69
CA TYR A 143 -3.82 12.48 3.41
C TYR A 143 -3.01 13.09 2.26
N ALA A 144 -3.29 12.67 1.02
CA ALA A 144 -2.55 13.11 -0.16
C ALA A 144 -2.47 14.64 -0.32
N VAL A 145 -1.36 15.11 -0.89
CA VAL A 145 -1.07 16.52 -1.18
C VAL A 145 -0.75 16.67 -2.68
N PRO A 146 -0.73 17.90 -3.22
CA PRO A 146 -0.26 18.13 -4.58
C PRO A 146 1.17 17.64 -4.76
N THR A 147 1.45 16.93 -5.86
CA THR A 147 2.76 16.29 -6.08
C THR A 147 3.90 17.28 -6.45
N TRP A 148 3.59 18.56 -6.55
CA TRP A 148 4.54 19.67 -6.69
C TRP A 148 4.08 20.85 -5.83
N ASP A 149 5.00 21.50 -5.12
CA ASP A 149 4.71 22.53 -4.11
C ASP A 149 3.57 22.08 -3.18
N PRO A 150 3.75 21.00 -2.41
CA PRO A 150 2.68 20.29 -1.71
C PRO A 150 1.94 21.13 -0.66
N ALA A 151 2.53 22.24 -0.18
CA ALA A 151 1.86 23.15 0.75
C ALA A 151 0.87 24.10 0.06
N VAL A 152 0.92 24.24 -1.27
CA VAL A 152 0.11 25.22 -2.01
C VAL A 152 -1.23 24.61 -2.38
N GLY A 153 -2.32 25.30 -2.05
CA GLY A 153 -3.68 24.83 -2.33
C GLY A 153 -3.96 24.68 -3.83
N VAL A 154 -4.84 23.73 -4.16
CA VAL A 154 -5.30 23.49 -5.54
C VAL A 154 -6.82 23.43 -5.54
N GLN A 155 -7.45 24.23 -6.41
CA GLN A 155 -8.89 24.28 -6.61
C GLN A 155 -9.35 23.21 -7.60
N SER A 156 -10.66 22.95 -7.66
CA SER A 156 -11.28 22.13 -8.68
C SER A 156 -10.83 22.55 -10.09
N GLY A 157 -10.42 21.59 -10.92
CA GLY A 157 -9.87 21.84 -12.25
C GLY A 157 -8.36 22.11 -12.28
N GLY A 158 -7.65 22.03 -11.15
CA GLY A 158 -6.18 22.09 -11.12
C GLY A 158 -5.60 23.50 -11.04
N ARG A 159 -6.40 24.53 -10.74
CA ARG A 159 -5.91 25.89 -10.55
C ARG A 159 -5.26 26.05 -9.17
N ARG A 160 -4.06 26.63 -9.10
CA ARG A 160 -3.40 26.97 -7.83
C ARG A 160 -4.23 28.01 -7.05
N SER A 161 -4.24 27.87 -5.73
CA SER A 161 -4.96 28.70 -4.77
C SER A 161 -3.98 29.51 -3.92
N ASP A 162 -4.39 30.70 -3.49
CA ASP A 162 -3.64 31.50 -2.52
C ASP A 162 -3.75 30.94 -1.09
N ARG A 163 -4.70 30.04 -0.85
CA ARG A 163 -4.83 29.33 0.44
C ARG A 163 -3.90 28.11 0.49
N PRO A 164 -3.32 27.78 1.65
CA PRO A 164 -2.57 26.54 1.83
C PRO A 164 -3.42 25.30 1.54
N TRP A 165 -2.75 24.19 1.20
CA TRP A 165 -3.41 22.89 1.09
C TRP A 165 -3.94 22.44 2.46
N ALA A 166 -5.12 21.80 2.47
CA ALA A 166 -5.83 21.44 3.70
C ALA A 166 -5.28 20.19 4.41
N SER A 167 -4.15 19.65 3.98
CA SER A 167 -3.41 18.60 4.68
C SER A 167 -1.99 19.12 4.94
N PRO A 168 -1.77 19.85 6.04
CA PRO A 168 -0.44 20.33 6.35
C PRO A 168 0.49 19.18 6.75
N TYR A 169 1.79 19.41 6.61
CA TYR A 169 2.81 18.51 7.14
C TYR A 169 3.00 18.74 8.64
N TYR A 170 3.17 17.64 9.37
CA TYR A 170 3.63 17.65 10.75
C TYR A 170 4.95 16.89 10.84
N GLU A 171 5.95 17.51 11.47
CA GLU A 171 7.23 16.92 11.80
C GLU A 171 7.29 16.67 13.31
N ASN A 172 7.31 15.40 13.71
CA ASN A 172 7.32 14.99 15.13
C ASN A 172 6.25 15.70 15.98
N GLY A 173 5.02 15.75 15.47
CA GLY A 173 3.87 16.39 16.13
C GLY A 173 3.80 17.91 16.01
N LYS A 174 4.75 18.56 15.33
CA LYS A 174 4.77 20.02 15.13
C LYS A 174 4.45 20.38 13.69
N LEU A 175 3.65 21.42 13.48
CA LEU A 175 3.37 21.93 12.14
C LEU A 175 4.68 22.29 11.43
N ALA A 176 4.92 21.69 10.27
CA ALA A 176 6.09 21.95 9.45
C ALA A 176 5.74 22.89 8.30
N THR A 177 6.54 23.94 8.13
CA THR A 177 6.33 24.98 7.11
C THR A 177 7.55 25.20 6.21
N GLU A 178 8.69 24.56 6.55
CA GLU A 178 9.97 24.75 5.88
C GLU A 178 10.31 23.61 4.91
N ASN A 179 11.13 23.89 3.90
CA ASN A 179 11.53 22.94 2.86
C ASN A 179 10.34 22.17 2.23
N LEU A 180 9.29 22.90 1.82
CA LEU A 180 8.06 22.36 1.22
C LEU A 180 7.85 22.76 -0.26
N LYS A 181 8.87 23.32 -0.92
CA LYS A 181 8.81 23.71 -2.34
C LYS A 181 9.30 22.56 -3.22
N GLY A 182 8.82 22.45 -4.45
CA GLY A 182 9.20 21.45 -5.46
C GLY A 182 8.44 20.13 -5.34
N CYS A 183 8.97 19.04 -5.91
CA CYS A 183 8.31 17.72 -5.89
C CYS A 183 8.10 17.23 -4.46
N ASP A 184 6.92 16.66 -4.17
CA ASP A 184 6.65 16.06 -2.87
C ASP A 184 7.64 14.92 -2.57
N SER A 185 7.99 14.11 -3.58
CA SER A 185 8.97 13.03 -3.43
C SER A 185 10.30 13.52 -2.87
N ARG A 186 10.81 14.67 -3.32
CA ARG A 186 12.05 15.26 -2.81
C ARG A 186 11.89 15.81 -1.40
N VAL A 187 10.76 16.48 -1.13
CA VAL A 187 10.43 17.00 0.20
C VAL A 187 10.43 15.88 1.25
N LEU A 188 9.90 14.70 0.91
CA LEU A 188 9.94 13.51 1.77
C LEU A 188 11.35 12.92 1.87
N MET A 189 12.03 12.77 0.73
CA MET A 189 13.34 12.11 0.67
C MET A 189 14.42 12.88 1.43
N ASP A 190 14.35 14.22 1.45
CA ASP A 190 15.23 15.06 2.27
C ASP A 190 15.17 14.66 3.76
N ARG A 191 13.97 14.41 4.31
CA ARG A 191 13.81 13.98 5.70
C ARG A 191 14.20 12.53 5.91
N ALA A 192 13.83 11.65 4.99
CA ALA A 192 14.14 10.23 5.10
C ALA A 192 15.65 9.98 5.12
N ILE A 193 16.40 10.63 4.21
CA ILE A 193 17.86 10.54 4.16
C ILE A 193 18.49 11.13 5.43
N ALA A 194 18.04 12.30 5.90
CA ALA A 194 18.56 12.91 7.12
C ALA A 194 18.32 12.04 8.37
N PHE A 195 17.15 11.39 8.46
CA PHE A 195 16.85 10.44 9.53
C PHE A 195 17.80 9.23 9.49
N ILE A 196 17.99 8.64 8.30
CA ILE A 196 18.89 7.49 8.14
C ILE A 196 20.31 7.88 8.54
N GLU A 197 20.81 9.03 8.08
CA GLU A 197 22.14 9.55 8.44
C GLU A 197 22.31 9.65 9.96
N GLN A 198 21.38 10.32 10.65
CA GLN A 198 21.42 10.50 12.10
C GLN A 198 21.31 9.19 12.87
N THR A 199 20.56 8.21 12.38
CA THR A 199 20.50 6.88 12.99
C THR A 199 21.82 6.11 12.81
N LEU A 200 22.43 6.19 11.62
CA LEU A 200 23.72 5.55 11.35
C LEU A 200 24.85 6.15 12.20
N GLU A 201 24.84 7.46 12.44
CA GLU A 201 25.79 8.13 13.34
C GLU A 201 25.73 7.60 14.78
N LYS A 202 24.56 7.10 15.22
CA LYS A 202 24.37 6.45 16.53
C LYS A 202 24.76 4.97 16.54
N GLY A 203 25.01 4.38 15.37
CA GLY A 203 25.31 2.96 15.23
C GLY A 203 24.10 2.03 15.42
N GLU A 204 22.89 2.57 15.35
CA GLU A 204 21.62 1.85 15.51
C GLU A 204 21.10 1.32 14.14
N PRO A 205 20.39 0.18 14.09
CA PRO A 205 19.66 -0.22 12.90
C PRO A 205 18.41 0.66 12.71
N PHE A 206 17.98 0.86 11.47
CA PHE A 206 16.80 1.68 11.18
C PHE A 206 15.69 0.90 10.46
N PHE A 207 14.47 1.30 10.77
CA PHE A 207 13.27 0.97 9.99
C PHE A 207 12.63 2.25 9.51
N THR A 208 12.32 2.34 8.22
CA THR A 208 11.52 3.46 7.74
C THR A 208 10.50 3.12 6.67
N THR A 209 9.32 3.74 6.80
CA THR A 209 8.31 3.81 5.76
C THR A 209 8.44 5.13 4.99
N ILE A 210 8.53 5.04 3.67
CA ILE A 210 8.54 6.20 2.76
C ILE A 210 7.31 6.08 1.86
N TRP A 211 6.29 6.85 2.22
CA TRP A 211 4.93 6.76 1.68
C TRP A 211 4.66 7.99 0.80
N PHE A 212 5.10 7.91 -0.45
CA PHE A 212 4.98 8.99 -1.43
C PHE A 212 3.52 9.40 -1.66
N HIS A 213 3.28 10.67 -2.00
CA HIS A 213 1.96 11.13 -2.41
C HIS A 213 1.75 10.97 -3.92
N ALA A 214 2.83 11.01 -4.70
CA ALA A 214 2.74 10.78 -6.13
C ALA A 214 2.49 9.29 -6.48
N PRO A 215 1.73 9.01 -7.55
CA PRO A 215 1.07 9.96 -8.47
C PRO A 215 -0.39 10.32 -8.12
N HIS A 216 -0.80 10.31 -6.83
CA HIS A 216 -2.16 10.68 -6.43
C HIS A 216 -2.47 12.16 -6.73
N THR A 217 -3.73 12.42 -7.04
CA THR A 217 -4.24 13.77 -7.32
C THR A 217 -4.19 14.70 -6.09
N PRO A 218 -3.91 16.02 -6.22
CA PRO A 218 -3.66 16.77 -7.46
C PRO A 218 -2.28 16.54 -8.09
N VAL A 219 -2.26 16.09 -9.35
CA VAL A 219 -1.01 15.73 -10.04
C VAL A 219 -0.38 16.94 -10.72
N PHE A 220 0.85 17.24 -10.31
CA PHE A 220 1.74 18.23 -10.89
C PHE A 220 3.18 17.73 -10.89
N ALA A 221 3.97 18.19 -11.84
CA ALA A 221 5.38 17.86 -11.97
C ALA A 221 6.16 19.15 -12.17
N GLY A 222 7.41 19.14 -11.70
CA GLY A 222 8.35 20.24 -11.87
C GLY A 222 8.65 20.53 -13.34
N PRO A 223 9.06 21.77 -13.66
CA PRO A 223 9.40 22.14 -15.04
C PRO A 223 10.50 21.25 -15.64
N GLU A 224 11.47 20.82 -14.83
CA GLU A 224 12.56 19.93 -15.25
C GLU A 224 12.04 18.55 -15.69
N TYR A 225 11.11 17.96 -14.94
CA TYR A 225 10.52 16.67 -15.27
C TYR A 225 9.54 16.76 -16.43
N ARG A 226 8.73 17.82 -16.49
CA ARG A 226 7.82 18.08 -17.62
C ARG A 226 8.57 18.21 -18.93
N LYS A 227 9.72 18.89 -18.92
CA LYS A 227 10.58 19.08 -20.09
C LYS A 227 11.05 17.74 -20.68
N MET A 228 11.17 16.69 -19.88
CA MET A 228 11.55 15.35 -20.35
C MET A 228 10.48 14.67 -21.22
N TYR A 229 9.27 15.24 -21.26
CA TYR A 229 8.07 14.73 -21.94
C TYR A 229 7.43 15.81 -22.82
N ALA A 230 8.20 16.77 -23.33
CA ALA A 230 7.71 17.94 -24.03
C ALA A 230 6.88 17.62 -25.30
N GLU A 231 7.07 16.43 -25.86
CA GLU A 231 6.33 15.87 -27.00
C GLU A 231 4.91 15.39 -26.64
N TYR A 232 4.60 15.20 -25.36
CA TYR A 232 3.31 14.76 -24.86
C TYR A 232 2.41 15.93 -24.45
N SER A 233 1.11 15.65 -24.24
CA SER A 233 0.17 16.65 -23.74
C SER A 233 0.55 17.16 -22.34
N GLU A 234 0.07 18.33 -21.95
CA GLU A 234 0.37 18.90 -20.62
C GLU A 234 -0.02 17.96 -19.47
N ASN A 235 -1.14 17.24 -19.60
CA ASN A 235 -1.58 16.30 -18.57
C ASN A 235 -0.66 15.09 -18.44
N GLU A 236 -0.12 14.62 -19.57
CA GLU A 236 0.86 13.54 -19.64
C GLU A 236 2.20 13.96 -19.06
N GLN A 237 2.71 15.14 -19.44
CA GLN A 237 3.91 15.72 -18.86
C GLN A 237 3.86 15.77 -17.34
N HIS A 238 2.70 16.11 -16.77
CA HIS A 238 2.51 16.14 -15.33
C HIS A 238 2.48 14.75 -14.69
N TYR A 239 1.77 13.79 -15.30
CA TYR A 239 1.66 12.44 -14.76
C TYR A 239 2.98 11.67 -14.88
N TYR A 240 3.60 11.67 -16.06
CA TYR A 240 4.89 11.00 -16.28
C TYR A 240 6.01 11.68 -15.49
N GLY A 241 5.98 13.02 -15.44
CA GLY A 241 6.98 13.80 -14.72
C GLY A 241 6.99 13.55 -13.22
N CYS A 242 5.83 13.40 -12.56
CA CYS A 242 5.82 13.14 -11.11
C CYS A 242 6.30 11.73 -10.76
N ILE A 243 6.06 10.74 -11.63
CA ILE A 243 6.59 9.38 -11.45
C ILE A 243 8.11 9.36 -11.66
N THR A 244 8.61 10.08 -12.68
CA THR A 244 10.06 10.25 -12.89
C THR A 244 10.73 10.92 -11.68
N ALA A 245 10.04 11.87 -11.04
CA ALA A 245 10.54 12.49 -9.82
C ALA A 245 10.57 11.55 -8.62
N ILE A 246 9.75 10.49 -8.57
CA ILE A 246 9.88 9.42 -7.56
C ILE A 246 11.15 8.62 -7.87
N ASP A 247 11.31 8.20 -9.14
CA ASP A 247 12.46 7.43 -9.60
C ASP A 247 13.80 8.09 -9.23
N ASP A 248 13.95 9.39 -9.53
CA ASP A 248 15.14 10.16 -9.18
C ASP A 248 15.43 10.16 -7.67
N GLN A 249 14.39 10.26 -6.83
CA GLN A 249 14.57 10.23 -5.37
C GLN A 249 14.91 8.83 -4.84
N VAL A 250 14.35 7.78 -5.45
CA VAL A 250 14.73 6.39 -5.11
C VAL A 250 16.19 6.13 -5.51
N GLY A 251 16.62 6.61 -6.67
CA GLY A 251 18.03 6.57 -7.09
C GLY A 251 18.93 7.32 -6.11
N ARG A 252 18.55 8.54 -5.72
CA ARG A 252 19.27 9.34 -4.71
C ARG A 252 19.43 8.59 -3.39
N LEU A 253 18.36 7.98 -2.87
CA LEU A 253 18.41 7.17 -1.64
C LEU A 253 19.40 6.02 -1.79
N TYR A 254 19.26 5.22 -2.85
CA TYR A 254 20.13 4.06 -3.07
C TYR A 254 21.61 4.44 -3.18
N HIS A 255 21.94 5.48 -3.96
CA HIS A 255 23.31 5.97 -4.09
C HIS A 255 23.87 6.52 -2.78
N THR A 256 23.03 7.15 -1.96
CA THR A 256 23.44 7.64 -0.63
C THR A 256 23.74 6.46 0.31
N LEU A 257 22.87 5.44 0.36
CA LEU A 257 23.11 4.23 1.15
C LEU A 257 24.39 3.49 0.72
N ALA A 258 24.67 3.46 -0.59
CA ALA A 258 25.90 2.89 -1.12
C ALA A 258 27.13 3.71 -0.71
N ALA A 259 27.06 5.04 -0.77
CA ALA A 259 28.13 5.93 -0.33
C ALA A 259 28.45 5.79 1.17
N TRP A 260 27.43 5.54 2.00
CA TRP A 260 27.60 5.25 3.43
C TRP A 260 28.02 3.79 3.73
N GLY A 261 28.11 2.93 2.71
CA GLY A 261 28.53 1.54 2.88
C GLY A 261 27.52 0.64 3.59
N VAL A 262 26.25 1.01 3.64
CA VAL A 262 25.19 0.26 4.34
C VAL A 262 24.24 -0.49 3.39
N SER A 263 24.39 -0.32 2.07
CA SER A 263 23.50 -0.93 1.07
C SER A 263 23.46 -2.47 1.15
N GLN A 264 24.58 -3.12 1.50
CA GLN A 264 24.64 -4.58 1.61
C GLN A 264 23.83 -5.14 2.80
N ASN A 265 23.58 -4.33 3.83
CA ASN A 265 22.80 -4.70 5.01
C ASN A 265 21.43 -4.00 5.02
N THR A 266 20.90 -3.60 3.86
CA THR A 266 19.63 -2.86 3.78
C THR A 266 18.64 -3.56 2.87
N MET A 267 17.49 -3.93 3.43
CA MET A 267 16.33 -4.49 2.74
C MET A 267 15.48 -3.34 2.21
N ILE A 268 15.34 -3.23 0.88
CA ILE A 268 14.55 -2.17 0.23
C ILE A 268 13.38 -2.80 -0.51
N TRP A 269 12.17 -2.55 -0.02
CA TRP A 269 10.92 -2.89 -0.68
C TRP A 269 10.34 -1.69 -1.39
N PHE A 270 9.74 -1.92 -2.56
CA PHE A 270 8.99 -0.93 -3.30
C PHE A 270 7.66 -1.51 -3.77
N CYS A 271 6.55 -0.80 -3.56
CA CYS A 271 5.25 -1.13 -4.16
C CYS A 271 4.33 0.10 -4.32
N SER A 272 3.06 -0.13 -4.67
CA SER A 272 1.97 0.86 -4.61
C SER A 272 0.92 0.44 -3.57
N ASP A 273 0.11 1.37 -3.06
CA ASP A 273 -0.95 1.09 -2.08
C ASP A 273 -2.25 0.54 -2.70
N ASN A 274 -2.44 0.73 -4.00
CA ASN A 274 -3.53 0.18 -4.80
C ASN A 274 -3.26 0.42 -6.30
N GLY A 275 -4.13 -0.12 -7.16
CA GLY A 275 -4.14 0.21 -8.59
C GLY A 275 -4.40 1.70 -8.87
N PRO A 276 -4.28 2.15 -10.13
CA PRO A 276 -4.29 3.58 -10.44
C PRO A 276 -5.68 4.20 -10.32
N GLU A 277 -5.74 5.46 -9.91
CA GLU A 277 -6.96 6.28 -9.86
C GLU A 277 -7.49 6.61 -11.27
N GLY A 278 -8.76 7.03 -11.36
CA GLY A 278 -9.42 7.41 -12.61
C GLY A 278 -10.52 6.44 -13.07
N ARG A 279 -11.20 6.81 -14.17
CA ARG A 279 -12.17 5.94 -14.87
C ARG A 279 -11.49 5.29 -16.08
N THR A 280 -12.16 4.35 -16.76
CA THR A 280 -11.68 3.82 -18.04
C THR A 280 -11.55 4.99 -19.03
N GLY A 281 -10.38 5.14 -19.66
CA GLY A 281 -10.04 6.29 -20.50
C GLY A 281 -8.91 7.14 -19.91
N GLN A 282 -7.99 7.60 -20.76
CA GLN A 282 -6.84 8.43 -20.38
C GLN A 282 -7.21 9.92 -20.38
N GLU A 283 -8.09 10.32 -19.47
CA GLU A 283 -8.54 11.73 -19.38
C GLU A 283 -7.93 12.45 -18.17
N GLY A 284 -7.57 13.72 -18.38
CA GLY A 284 -6.98 14.55 -17.34
C GLY A 284 -5.65 14.00 -16.83
N ARG A 285 -5.28 14.34 -15.59
CA ARG A 285 -4.01 13.95 -14.97
C ARG A 285 -4.11 12.68 -14.12
N ASN A 286 -5.29 12.08 -14.00
CA ASN A 286 -5.50 10.80 -13.32
C ASN A 286 -5.52 9.70 -14.38
N ARG A 287 -4.36 9.34 -14.92
CA ARG A 287 -4.23 8.56 -16.16
C ARG A 287 -3.31 7.34 -16.06
N GLY A 288 -3.14 6.79 -14.86
CA GLY A 288 -2.28 5.62 -14.65
C GLY A 288 -2.67 4.41 -15.49
N SER A 289 -1.71 3.55 -15.74
CA SER A 289 -1.85 2.35 -16.55
C SER A 289 -1.98 1.12 -15.66
N THR A 290 -2.97 0.28 -15.93
CA THR A 290 -3.09 -1.04 -15.30
C THR A 290 -2.28 -2.10 -16.04
N GLY A 291 -1.61 -1.77 -17.16
CA GLY A 291 -0.90 -2.74 -17.99
C GLY A 291 -1.84 -3.73 -18.70
N GLY A 292 -3.11 -3.36 -18.91
CA GLY A 292 -4.13 -4.23 -19.51
C GLY A 292 -4.98 -5.02 -18.51
N LEU A 293 -4.66 -4.94 -17.21
CA LEU A 293 -5.45 -5.60 -16.16
C LEU A 293 -6.82 -4.93 -15.97
N ARG A 294 -7.84 -5.74 -15.68
CA ARG A 294 -9.23 -5.31 -15.49
C ARG A 294 -9.41 -4.57 -14.18
N GLY A 295 -10.25 -3.53 -14.18
CA GLY A 295 -10.53 -2.72 -13.00
C GLY A 295 -9.39 -1.73 -12.67
N ARG A 296 -9.62 -0.91 -11.66
CA ARG A 296 -8.72 0.17 -11.19
C ARG A 296 -8.94 0.35 -9.68
N LYS A 297 -8.34 1.37 -9.07
CA LYS A 297 -8.63 1.76 -7.67
C LYS A 297 -10.14 1.66 -7.36
N ARG A 298 -10.49 1.13 -6.19
CA ARG A 298 -11.87 0.78 -5.76
C ARG A 298 -12.50 -0.44 -6.45
N SER A 299 -11.71 -1.30 -7.09
CA SER A 299 -12.17 -2.56 -7.70
C SER A 299 -11.37 -3.75 -7.16
N LEU A 300 -12.03 -4.88 -6.90
CA LEU A 300 -11.33 -6.11 -6.52
C LEU A 300 -10.77 -6.88 -7.72
N PHE A 301 -11.03 -6.47 -8.96
CA PHE A 301 -10.30 -6.97 -10.13
C PHE A 301 -8.81 -6.59 -10.06
N ASP A 302 -7.97 -7.31 -10.81
CA ASP A 302 -6.52 -7.27 -10.67
C ASP A 302 -5.92 -5.88 -10.94
N GLY A 303 -6.47 -5.09 -11.86
CA GLY A 303 -6.07 -3.71 -12.06
C GLY A 303 -6.34 -2.77 -10.88
N GLY A 304 -7.13 -3.20 -9.89
CA GLY A 304 -7.37 -2.46 -8.65
C GLY A 304 -6.53 -2.89 -7.45
N VAL A 305 -6.11 -4.15 -7.38
CA VAL A 305 -5.32 -4.71 -6.26
C VAL A 305 -3.90 -5.11 -6.67
N GLY A 306 -3.65 -5.50 -7.91
CA GLY A 306 -2.33 -5.79 -8.45
C GLY A 306 -1.50 -4.51 -8.63
N VAL A 307 -0.29 -4.52 -8.08
CA VAL A 307 0.60 -3.35 -8.02
C VAL A 307 2.02 -3.71 -8.43
N PRO A 308 2.82 -2.76 -8.96
CA PRO A 308 4.21 -3.04 -9.27
C PRO A 308 4.98 -3.28 -7.96
N ALA A 309 5.90 -4.25 -7.92
CA ALA A 309 6.70 -4.50 -6.73
C ALA A 309 8.06 -5.16 -6.99
N PHE A 310 9.04 -4.80 -6.15
CA PHE A 310 10.33 -5.49 -6.08
C PHE A 310 10.89 -5.48 -4.64
N LEU A 311 11.81 -6.40 -4.40
CA LEU A 311 12.71 -6.42 -3.25
C LEU A 311 14.16 -6.30 -3.76
N HIS A 312 14.89 -5.32 -3.24
CA HIS A 312 16.34 -5.26 -3.38
C HIS A 312 16.99 -5.47 -2.00
N TRP A 313 17.63 -6.62 -1.82
CA TRP A 313 18.34 -6.98 -0.59
C TRP A 313 19.59 -7.82 -0.94
N PRO A 314 20.76 -7.19 -1.08
CA PRO A 314 21.97 -7.88 -1.52
C PRO A 314 22.31 -9.09 -0.63
N GLY A 315 22.64 -10.21 -1.25
CA GLY A 315 22.96 -11.46 -0.56
C GLY A 315 21.74 -12.32 -0.16
N HIS A 316 20.52 -11.80 -0.30
CA HIS A 316 19.28 -12.52 0.02
C HIS A 316 18.28 -12.53 -1.14
N ALA A 317 18.13 -11.41 -1.86
CA ALA A 317 17.31 -11.32 -3.06
C ALA A 317 18.19 -11.47 -4.31
N ASP A 318 18.01 -12.58 -5.03
CA ASP A 318 18.80 -12.88 -6.23
C ASP A 318 18.58 -11.85 -7.35
N PRO A 319 19.65 -11.23 -7.88
CA PRO A 319 19.53 -10.30 -9.00
C PRO A 319 18.85 -10.93 -10.23
N GLY A 320 17.81 -10.26 -10.72
CA GLY A 320 17.08 -10.63 -11.94
C GLY A 320 16.04 -11.71 -11.71
N ARG A 321 15.88 -12.19 -10.47
CA ARG A 321 14.88 -13.19 -10.15
C ARG A 321 13.47 -12.63 -10.32
N VAL A 322 12.58 -13.49 -10.83
CA VAL A 322 11.16 -13.20 -10.98
C VAL A 322 10.36 -14.17 -10.13
N VAL A 323 9.51 -13.65 -9.25
CA VAL A 323 8.56 -14.42 -8.43
C VAL A 323 7.16 -14.27 -9.01
N GLU A 324 6.57 -15.40 -9.36
CA GLU A 324 5.21 -15.50 -9.91
C GLU A 324 4.19 -16.06 -8.90
N MET A 325 4.66 -16.46 -7.71
CA MET A 325 3.82 -16.78 -6.57
C MET A 325 3.00 -15.54 -6.18
N PRO A 326 1.69 -15.66 -5.89
CA PRO A 326 0.91 -14.52 -5.42
C PRO A 326 1.40 -14.03 -4.05
N CYS A 327 1.86 -12.79 -3.99
CA CYS A 327 2.39 -12.13 -2.79
C CYS A 327 1.58 -10.86 -2.49
N SER A 328 1.58 -10.41 -1.24
CA SER A 328 0.78 -9.26 -0.81
C SER A 328 1.52 -8.35 0.16
N THR A 329 1.08 -7.10 0.27
CA THR A 329 1.49 -6.22 1.39
C THR A 329 1.14 -6.80 2.77
N LEU A 330 0.20 -7.76 2.85
CA LEU A 330 -0.07 -8.55 4.06
C LEU A 330 1.18 -9.30 4.55
N ASP A 331 2.07 -9.64 3.63
CA ASP A 331 3.19 -10.53 3.89
C ASP A 331 4.41 -9.80 4.48
N TYR A 332 4.44 -8.46 4.46
CA TYR A 332 5.58 -7.70 4.98
C TYR A 332 5.82 -7.92 6.47
N PHE A 333 4.78 -7.83 7.30
CA PHE A 333 4.90 -8.06 8.74
C PHE A 333 5.45 -9.45 9.08
N PRO A 334 4.83 -10.57 8.64
CA PRO A 334 5.35 -11.89 8.94
C PRO A 334 6.73 -12.16 8.33
N THR A 335 7.07 -11.57 7.17
CA THR A 335 8.42 -11.69 6.57
C THR A 335 9.49 -11.06 7.46
N ILE A 336 9.24 -9.84 7.94
CA ILE A 336 10.18 -9.14 8.82
C ILE A 336 10.21 -9.80 10.21
N ALA A 337 9.07 -10.28 10.71
CA ALA A 337 8.99 -11.02 11.96
C ALA A 337 9.85 -12.29 11.91
N GLU A 338 9.75 -13.11 10.84
CA GLU A 338 10.58 -14.31 10.68
C GLU A 338 12.07 -13.96 10.56
N THR A 339 12.40 -12.91 9.80
CA THR A 339 13.79 -12.42 9.63
C THR A 339 14.45 -12.10 10.99
N LEU A 340 13.67 -11.60 11.96
CA LEU A 340 14.14 -11.25 13.29
C LEU A 340 13.83 -12.29 14.35
N GLN A 341 13.25 -13.44 13.97
CA GLN A 341 12.78 -14.48 14.88
C GLN A 341 11.84 -13.92 15.97
N PHE A 342 10.95 -13.00 15.58
CA PHE A 342 9.97 -12.40 16.47
C PHE A 342 8.79 -13.34 16.72
N GLU A 343 8.46 -13.52 17.99
CA GLU A 343 7.27 -14.22 18.43
C GLU A 343 6.18 -13.20 18.80
N MET A 344 4.98 -13.38 18.25
CA MET A 344 3.83 -12.54 18.60
C MET A 344 3.51 -12.67 20.10
N PRO A 345 3.22 -11.56 20.80
CA PRO A 345 2.91 -11.60 22.24
C PRO A 345 1.51 -12.16 22.54
N ASP A 346 0.70 -12.41 21.52
CA ASP A 346 -0.65 -12.94 21.61
C ASP A 346 -1.00 -13.76 20.36
N ASN A 347 -2.19 -14.36 20.36
CA ASN A 347 -2.66 -15.24 19.29
C ASN A 347 -3.54 -14.50 18.26
N ARG A 348 -3.40 -13.17 18.13
CA ARG A 348 -4.21 -12.44 17.14
C ARG A 348 -3.93 -13.00 15.75
N PRO A 349 -4.96 -13.16 14.89
CA PRO A 349 -4.73 -13.67 13.54
C PRO A 349 -3.79 -12.75 12.75
N ILE A 350 -2.85 -13.32 12.02
CA ILE A 350 -2.06 -12.68 10.96
C ILE A 350 -2.53 -13.29 9.63
N ASP A 351 -2.86 -12.46 8.65
CA ASP A 351 -3.43 -12.93 7.37
C ASP A 351 -2.37 -13.09 6.27
N GLY A 352 -1.20 -12.47 6.44
CA GLY A 352 -0.05 -12.68 5.59
C GLY A 352 0.71 -13.97 5.90
N ILE A 353 1.66 -14.29 5.03
CA ILE A 353 2.68 -15.31 5.26
C ILE A 353 4.05 -14.67 5.18
N SER A 354 5.08 -15.32 5.71
CA SER A 354 6.44 -14.87 5.41
C SER A 354 6.81 -15.22 3.96
N LEU A 355 7.42 -14.26 3.27
CA LEU A 355 8.03 -14.44 1.96
C LEU A 355 9.50 -14.84 2.07
N LEU A 356 10.09 -14.94 3.26
CA LEU A 356 11.51 -15.27 3.41
C LEU A 356 11.87 -16.59 2.70
N PRO A 357 11.12 -17.71 2.87
CA PRO A 357 11.39 -18.93 2.12
C PRO A 357 11.21 -18.75 0.60
N THR A 358 10.28 -17.90 0.16
CA THR A 358 10.12 -17.58 -1.27
C THR A 358 11.32 -16.79 -1.77
N ILE A 359 11.80 -15.80 -1.03
CA ILE A 359 12.95 -14.96 -1.39
C ILE A 359 14.22 -15.80 -1.47
N GLU A 360 14.39 -16.79 -0.60
CA GLU A 360 15.54 -17.70 -0.56
C GLU A 360 15.46 -18.83 -1.59
N GLY A 361 14.28 -19.09 -2.18
CA GLY A 361 14.11 -20.08 -3.25
C GLY A 361 13.47 -21.40 -2.84
N ASP A 362 13.04 -21.52 -1.58
CA ASP A 362 12.55 -22.77 -1.00
C ASP A 362 11.09 -23.08 -1.35
N ILE A 363 10.26 -22.05 -1.58
CA ILE A 363 8.85 -22.22 -1.94
C ILE A 363 8.46 -21.38 -3.16
N THR A 364 7.65 -21.99 -4.04
CA THR A 364 7.08 -21.34 -5.23
C THR A 364 5.56 -21.27 -5.20
N GLU A 365 4.94 -21.88 -4.18
CA GLU A 365 3.50 -21.89 -3.97
C GLU A 365 3.14 -21.32 -2.61
N ARG A 366 2.12 -20.48 -2.60
CA ARG A 366 1.57 -19.88 -1.39
C ARG A 366 0.76 -20.93 -0.62
N PRO A 367 1.00 -21.15 0.69
CA PRO A 367 0.31 -22.17 1.47
C PRO A 367 -1.15 -21.80 1.83
N THR A 368 -1.49 -20.51 1.89
CA THR A 368 -2.83 -20.04 2.27
C THR A 368 -3.34 -18.96 1.32
N PRO A 369 -4.59 -19.02 0.82
CA PRO A 369 -5.12 -18.00 -0.08
C PRO A 369 -5.14 -16.58 0.52
N ILE A 370 -5.09 -15.56 -0.34
CA ILE A 370 -5.20 -14.15 0.06
C ILE A 370 -6.69 -13.75 0.07
N PRO A 371 -7.24 -13.33 1.22
CA PRO A 371 -8.59 -12.81 1.30
C PRO A 371 -8.64 -11.33 0.91
N TYR A 372 -9.73 -10.93 0.26
CA TYR A 372 -10.02 -9.53 -0.05
C TYR A 372 -11.45 -9.20 0.32
N ARG A 373 -11.65 -8.01 0.88
CA ARG A 373 -12.99 -7.46 1.12
C ARG A 373 -13.01 -5.97 0.83
N PHE A 374 -13.86 -5.53 -0.08
CA PHE A 374 -14.00 -4.10 -0.36
C PHE A 374 -15.45 -3.73 -0.62
N HIS A 375 -15.91 -2.67 0.06
CA HIS A 375 -17.20 -2.00 -0.18
C HIS A 375 -18.46 -2.84 0.13
N SER A 376 -19.64 -2.20 0.10
CA SER A 376 -20.96 -2.83 0.13
C SER A 376 -21.85 -2.27 -1.01
N GLY A 377 -22.48 -3.15 -1.80
CA GLY A 377 -23.45 -2.73 -2.83
C GLY A 377 -22.87 -2.03 -4.07
N GLU A 378 -23.75 -1.32 -4.77
CA GLU A 378 -23.60 -0.78 -6.14
C GLU A 378 -22.41 0.18 -6.38
N ASN A 379 -21.67 0.62 -5.35
CA ASN A 379 -20.53 1.52 -5.54
C ASN A 379 -19.17 0.81 -5.72
N ALA A 380 -19.13 -0.52 -5.75
CA ALA A 380 -17.92 -1.24 -6.16
C ALA A 380 -17.60 -0.90 -7.62
N MET A 381 -16.42 -0.33 -7.89
CA MET A 381 -16.09 0.09 -9.24
C MET A 381 -15.97 -1.13 -10.15
N PHE A 382 -16.46 -0.97 -11.38
CA PHE A 382 -16.45 -1.99 -12.44
C PHE A 382 -17.32 -3.22 -12.15
N HIS A 383 -18.31 -3.10 -11.25
CA HIS A 383 -19.21 -4.20 -10.86
C HIS A 383 -18.46 -5.42 -10.30
N ALA A 384 -17.29 -5.21 -9.71
CA ALA A 384 -16.58 -6.26 -9.01
C ALA A 384 -17.40 -6.71 -7.79
N PRO A 385 -17.58 -8.02 -7.56
CA PRO A 385 -18.13 -8.49 -6.30
C PRO A 385 -17.27 -8.02 -5.11
N THR A 386 -17.89 -7.95 -3.93
CA THR A 386 -17.34 -7.21 -2.77
C THR A 386 -16.42 -8.03 -1.87
N ILE A 387 -16.32 -9.34 -2.08
CA ILE A 387 -15.36 -10.21 -1.40
C ILE A 387 -14.74 -11.18 -2.40
N ALA A 388 -13.46 -11.47 -2.22
CA ALA A 388 -12.73 -12.38 -3.09
C ALA A 388 -11.72 -13.20 -2.31
N MET A 389 -11.33 -14.33 -2.87
CA MET A 389 -10.19 -15.10 -2.41
C MET A 389 -9.34 -15.51 -3.59
N MET A 390 -8.02 -15.37 -3.44
CA MET A 390 -7.05 -15.70 -4.47
C MET A 390 -6.09 -16.76 -3.95
N ASP A 391 -6.06 -17.90 -4.61
CA ASP A 391 -5.07 -18.95 -4.38
C ASP A 391 -3.93 -18.86 -5.42
N ASN A 392 -3.10 -19.91 -5.54
CA ASN A 392 -1.97 -19.94 -6.47
C ASN A 392 -2.37 -19.74 -7.93
N ARG A 393 -3.54 -20.24 -8.35
CA ARG A 393 -3.99 -20.22 -9.75
C ARG A 393 -5.29 -19.46 -9.96
N TYR A 394 -6.25 -19.61 -9.06
CA TYR A 394 -7.59 -19.06 -9.25
C TYR A 394 -7.86 -17.89 -8.32
N LYS A 395 -8.63 -16.92 -8.84
CA LYS A 395 -9.23 -15.85 -8.06
C LYS A 395 -10.73 -15.91 -8.24
N CYS A 396 -11.42 -16.20 -7.15
CA CYS A 396 -12.88 -16.24 -7.15
C CYS A 396 -13.44 -15.07 -6.34
N LEU A 397 -14.40 -14.35 -6.93
CA LEU A 397 -15.10 -13.20 -6.35
C LEU A 397 -16.58 -13.55 -6.16
N THR A 398 -17.18 -13.04 -5.08
CA THR A 398 -18.59 -13.33 -4.75
C THR A 398 -19.18 -12.19 -3.92
N ASN A 399 -20.50 -12.10 -3.86
CA ASN A 399 -21.22 -11.31 -2.86
C ASN A 399 -21.84 -12.18 -1.76
N LEU A 400 -21.47 -13.47 -1.72
CA LEU A 400 -22.00 -14.48 -0.82
C LEU A 400 -23.53 -14.65 -0.95
N SER A 401 -24.08 -14.44 -2.15
CA SER A 401 -25.49 -14.74 -2.44
C SER A 401 -25.76 -16.24 -2.28
N GLY A 402 -26.99 -16.59 -1.93
CA GLY A 402 -27.36 -17.99 -1.70
C GLY A 402 -27.24 -18.84 -2.97
N ASP A 403 -27.63 -18.27 -4.10
CA ASP A 403 -27.66 -18.91 -5.43
C ASP A 403 -26.31 -18.84 -6.17
N GLY A 404 -25.38 -17.98 -5.75
CA GLY A 404 -24.09 -17.76 -6.42
C GLY A 404 -24.21 -17.09 -7.79
N SER A 405 -25.33 -16.43 -8.10
CA SER A 405 -25.59 -15.84 -9.42
C SER A 405 -24.64 -14.70 -9.81
N GLU A 406 -23.97 -14.09 -8.82
CA GLU A 406 -22.98 -13.02 -8.99
C GLU A 406 -21.54 -13.51 -8.79
N ASP A 407 -21.34 -14.83 -8.65
CA ASP A 407 -20.02 -15.40 -8.47
C ASP A 407 -19.21 -15.31 -9.78
N LEU A 408 -17.96 -14.90 -9.65
CA LEU A 408 -16.97 -14.89 -10.72
C LEU A 408 -15.79 -15.76 -10.31
N CYS A 409 -15.17 -16.46 -11.25
CA CYS A 409 -13.87 -17.06 -10.99
C CYS A 409 -12.97 -17.02 -12.23
N PHE A 410 -11.70 -16.68 -12.04
CA PHE A 410 -10.73 -16.48 -13.12
C PHE A 410 -9.48 -17.32 -12.89
N ASP A 411 -8.92 -17.86 -13.97
CA ASP A 411 -7.59 -18.48 -13.96
C ASP A 411 -6.54 -17.36 -14.12
N MET A 412 -5.86 -17.01 -13.04
CA MET A 412 -4.92 -15.89 -13.00
C MET A 412 -3.56 -16.19 -13.64
N ILE A 413 -3.32 -17.44 -14.04
CA ILE A 413 -2.12 -17.83 -14.80
C ILE A 413 -2.36 -17.61 -16.29
N GLU A 414 -3.49 -18.11 -16.80
CA GLU A 414 -3.84 -18.03 -18.22
C GLU A 414 -4.54 -16.71 -18.61
N ASP A 415 -5.29 -16.11 -17.69
CA ASP A 415 -6.14 -14.93 -17.91
C ASP A 415 -6.08 -13.96 -16.72
N ARG A 416 -4.90 -13.39 -16.51
CA ARG A 416 -4.70 -12.34 -15.49
C ARG A 416 -5.56 -11.09 -15.73
N ALA A 417 -5.99 -10.86 -16.97
CA ALA A 417 -6.88 -9.76 -17.32
C ALA A 417 -8.35 -10.01 -16.94
N GLU A 418 -8.70 -11.18 -16.39
CA GLU A 418 -10.04 -11.52 -15.88
C GLU A 418 -11.13 -11.31 -16.94
N THR A 419 -10.88 -11.82 -18.15
CA THR A 419 -11.73 -11.70 -19.34
C THR A 419 -12.67 -12.89 -19.52
N VAL A 420 -12.31 -14.07 -19.04
CA VAL A 420 -13.07 -15.32 -19.15
C VAL A 420 -13.55 -15.77 -17.77
N ASN A 421 -14.84 -15.61 -17.50
CA ASN A 421 -15.45 -16.09 -16.27
C ASN A 421 -15.63 -17.62 -16.32
N LEU A 422 -15.00 -18.33 -15.37
CA LEU A 422 -15.03 -19.79 -15.21
C LEU A 422 -15.96 -20.25 -14.08
N ALA A 423 -16.92 -19.43 -13.65
CA ALA A 423 -17.76 -19.74 -12.50
C ALA A 423 -18.57 -21.04 -12.67
N ASP A 424 -19.05 -21.33 -13.88
CA ASP A 424 -19.80 -22.55 -14.18
C ASP A 424 -18.93 -23.80 -14.16
N GLU A 425 -17.69 -23.70 -14.64
CA GLU A 425 -16.70 -24.76 -14.64
C GLU A 425 -16.09 -24.98 -13.24
N GLN A 426 -16.03 -23.93 -12.42
CA GLN A 426 -15.39 -23.93 -11.09
C GLN A 426 -16.40 -23.94 -9.94
N ARG A 427 -17.60 -24.49 -10.13
CA ARG A 427 -18.68 -24.50 -9.11
C ARG A 427 -18.27 -25.07 -7.75
N GLU A 428 -17.52 -26.17 -7.73
CA GLU A 428 -17.04 -26.77 -6.49
C GLU A 428 -16.04 -25.86 -5.75
N ARG A 429 -15.09 -25.27 -6.50
CA ARG A 429 -14.14 -24.29 -5.97
C ARG A 429 -14.88 -23.08 -5.40
N LEU A 430 -15.88 -22.57 -6.09
CA LEU A 430 -16.68 -21.44 -5.61
C LEU A 430 -17.45 -21.79 -4.32
N ALA A 431 -18.03 -22.99 -4.23
CA ALA A 431 -18.67 -23.44 -2.99
C ALA A 431 -17.68 -23.48 -1.81
N GLN A 432 -16.47 -24.01 -2.04
CA GLN A 432 -15.42 -24.04 -1.02
C GLN A 432 -14.92 -22.62 -0.67
N THR A 433 -14.73 -21.76 -1.68
CA THR A 433 -14.36 -20.35 -1.49
C THR A 433 -15.40 -19.61 -0.64
N ARG A 434 -16.70 -19.75 -0.93
CA ARG A 434 -17.77 -19.13 -0.13
C ARG A 434 -17.73 -19.61 1.33
N LYS A 435 -17.50 -20.90 1.57
CA LYS A 435 -17.37 -21.45 2.92
C LYS A 435 -16.18 -20.84 3.66
N SER A 436 -15.00 -20.83 3.05
CA SER A 436 -13.78 -20.27 3.63
C SER A 436 -13.89 -18.75 3.87
N LEU A 437 -14.50 -18.00 2.94
CA LEU A 437 -14.75 -16.58 3.10
C LEU A 437 -15.71 -16.28 4.26
N ARG A 438 -16.77 -17.08 4.46
CA ARG A 438 -17.66 -16.93 5.63
C ARG A 438 -16.93 -17.19 6.95
N GLN A 439 -16.08 -18.21 7.00
CA GLN A 439 -15.26 -18.50 8.18
C GLN A 439 -14.29 -17.36 8.48
N TRP A 440 -13.62 -16.85 7.44
CA TRP A 440 -12.71 -15.72 7.55
C TRP A 440 -13.44 -14.44 8.00
N LEU A 441 -14.60 -14.11 7.44
CA LEU A 441 -15.41 -12.97 7.87
C LEU A 441 -15.82 -13.07 9.34
N ASN A 442 -16.24 -14.25 9.80
CA ASN A 442 -16.57 -14.48 11.21
C ASN A 442 -15.35 -14.26 12.11
N SER A 443 -14.16 -14.72 11.69
CA SER A 443 -12.90 -14.43 12.40
C SER A 443 -12.62 -12.92 12.45
N CYS A 444 -12.77 -12.21 11.32
CA CYS A 444 -12.61 -10.75 11.28
C CYS A 444 -13.60 -10.03 12.22
N LYS A 445 -14.83 -10.52 12.35
CA LYS A 445 -15.83 -9.97 13.27
C LYS A 445 -15.43 -10.12 14.73
N VAL A 446 -14.80 -11.24 15.11
CA VAL A 446 -14.26 -11.43 16.46
C VAL A 446 -13.14 -10.42 16.73
N SER A 447 -12.18 -10.31 15.81
CA SER A 447 -11.10 -9.32 15.88
C SER A 447 -11.64 -7.88 15.99
N HIS A 448 -12.59 -7.52 15.13
CA HIS A 448 -13.16 -6.17 15.05
C HIS A 448 -13.90 -5.78 16.32
N ASN A 449 -14.44 -6.74 17.07
CA ASN A 449 -15.08 -6.49 18.35
C ASN A 449 -14.11 -6.53 19.54
N GLY A 450 -12.80 -6.57 19.28
CA GLY A 450 -11.76 -6.52 20.30
C GLY A 450 -11.31 -7.87 20.85
N GLY A 451 -11.75 -8.99 20.25
CA GLY A 451 -11.39 -10.34 20.72
C GLY A 451 -9.89 -10.68 20.62
N ASP A 452 -9.11 -9.86 19.94
CA ASP A 452 -7.67 -10.01 19.76
C ASP A 452 -6.83 -9.28 20.81
N TYR A 453 -7.44 -8.40 21.62
CA TYR A 453 -6.72 -7.51 22.53
C TYR A 453 -6.98 -7.87 23.98
N ASN A 454 -5.92 -7.89 24.79
CA ASN A 454 -6.02 -8.06 26.24
C ASN A 454 -6.47 -6.75 26.96
N GLU A 455 -6.43 -5.63 26.24
CA GLU A 455 -6.76 -4.30 26.73
C GLU A 455 -8.16 -3.88 26.28
N ALA A 456 -8.72 -2.86 26.93
CA ALA A 456 -9.98 -2.28 26.49
C ALA A 456 -9.85 -1.76 25.04
N PHE A 457 -10.80 -2.16 24.19
CA PHE A 457 -10.85 -1.79 22.79
C PHE A 457 -12.27 -1.37 22.42
N GLU A 458 -12.38 -0.20 21.78
CA GLU A 458 -13.63 0.27 21.21
C GLU A 458 -13.49 0.27 19.68
N PRO A 459 -14.35 -0.46 18.95
CA PRO A 459 -14.33 -0.46 17.50
C PRO A 459 -14.63 0.93 16.94
N VAL A 460 -13.85 1.37 15.94
CA VAL A 460 -14.01 2.72 15.38
C VAL A 460 -15.36 2.94 14.69
N ALA A 461 -16.01 1.86 14.26
CA ALA A 461 -17.35 1.82 13.71
C ALA A 461 -17.99 0.44 13.96
N PRO A 462 -19.31 0.28 13.81
CA PRO A 462 -19.94 -1.04 13.80
C PRO A 462 -19.35 -1.94 12.71
N PHE A 463 -19.30 -3.25 12.97
CA PHE A 463 -18.89 -4.23 11.96
C PHE A 463 -19.90 -4.26 10.81
N GLU A 464 -19.41 -4.24 9.57
CA GLU A 464 -20.26 -4.28 8.38
C GLU A 464 -20.47 -5.73 7.94
N ASP A 465 -21.49 -6.36 8.50
CA ASP A 465 -21.96 -7.68 8.06
C ASP A 465 -22.56 -7.55 6.65
N VAL A 466 -21.83 -7.99 5.62
CA VAL A 466 -22.40 -8.13 4.28
C VAL A 466 -22.67 -9.61 4.03
N THR A 467 -23.86 -10.06 4.40
CA THR A 467 -24.39 -11.36 4.02
C THR A 467 -25.60 -11.15 3.12
N GLY A 468 -25.44 -11.42 1.81
CA GLY A 468 -26.50 -11.72 0.83
C GLY A 468 -27.76 -10.85 0.82
N ASP A 469 -27.77 -9.82 -0.03
CA ASP A 469 -28.75 -9.59 -1.11
C ASP A 469 -28.41 -8.26 -1.76
N TRP A 470 -27.66 -8.32 -2.86
CA TRP A 470 -27.15 -7.14 -3.59
C TRP A 470 -28.25 -6.48 -4.44
N LEU A 471 -29.41 -7.12 -4.61
CA LEU A 471 -30.45 -6.73 -5.57
C LEU A 471 -31.73 -6.10 -4.96
N SER A 472 -31.79 -5.80 -3.66
CA SER A 472 -33.05 -5.30 -3.05
C SER A 472 -33.17 -3.78 -2.88
N ARG A 473 -32.49 -2.94 -3.70
CA ARG A 473 -32.79 -1.50 -3.77
C ARG A 473 -32.80 -0.94 -5.19
N GLY A 474 -33.75 -1.43 -5.99
CA GLY A 474 -34.03 -0.90 -7.31
C GLY A 474 -35.50 -1.02 -7.75
N LYS A 475 -36.46 -1.05 -6.81
CA LYS A 475 -37.89 -0.82 -7.10
C LYS A 475 -38.55 -0.14 -5.91
N GLY A 476 -38.79 1.17 -6.01
CA GLY A 476 -39.48 1.93 -4.99
C GLY A 476 -39.54 3.43 -5.28
N ASN A 477 -40.42 3.78 -6.22
CA ASN A 477 -40.97 5.11 -6.60
C ASN A 477 -40.02 6.20 -7.11
#